data_AF-A0A9D6P2S1-F1
#
_entry.id   AF-A0A9D6P2S1-F1
#
_cell.length_a   1.000
_cell.length_b   1.000
_cell.length_c   1.000
_cell.angle_alpha   90.00
_cell.angle_beta   90.00
_cell.angle_gamma   90.00
#
_symmetry.space_group_name_H-M   'P 1'
#
loop_
_entity.id
_entity.type
_entity.pdbx_description
1 polymer ?
#
loop_
_entity_poly.entity_id
_entity_poly.type
_entity_poly.pdbx_seq_one_letter_code
_entity_poly.pdbx_strand_id
1 'polypeptide(L)'
;MSQAVPSIVGRPGVSKTLPLLGLVALVAIGIVVFQEALAVPLAFEFFRMGLLAAALVGLLLAVVGAFVIMQNLAFLGSGVAYSAFVGAVIGALTPLGLPLGAAIVGVLSALGINYVTRRAKVSSDTSISIIFTAAFALGVVISVV
;
A
#
# COMPACT_ATOMS: atom_id res chain seq x y z
N MET A 1 -77.63 -37.29 8.82
CA MET A 1 -77.55 -35.82 8.83
C MET A 1 -76.49 -35.41 9.82
N SER A 2 -75.44 -34.75 9.31
CA SER A 2 -74.58 -33.74 9.94
C SER A 2 -74.15 -33.83 11.42
N GLN A 3 -72.85 -33.57 11.59
CA GLN A 3 -72.16 -33.02 12.78
C GLN A 3 -71.58 -34.02 13.78
N ALA A 4 -70.27 -34.22 13.70
CA ALA A 4 -69.34 -33.43 14.51
C ALA A 4 -67.91 -33.86 14.17
N VAL A 5 -67.27 -33.11 13.27
CA VAL A 5 -65.82 -33.14 13.08
C VAL A 5 -65.19 -32.68 14.41
N PRO A 6 -64.38 -33.49 15.10
CA PRO A 6 -63.69 -33.03 16.28
C PRO A 6 -62.60 -32.05 15.86
N SER A 7 -62.84 -30.79 16.22
CA SER A 7 -61.87 -29.76 16.55
C SER A 7 -60.41 -30.22 16.58
N ILE A 8 -59.63 -29.79 15.57
CA ILE A 8 -58.17 -29.72 15.61
C ILE A 8 -57.80 -28.66 16.66
N VAL A 9 -57.80 -29.10 17.92
CA VAL A 9 -57.28 -28.38 19.07
C VAL A 9 -55.75 -28.49 19.02
N GLY A 10 -55.08 -27.33 19.07
CA GLY A 10 -53.86 -27.16 19.85
C GLY A 10 -52.59 -27.85 19.33
N ARG A 11 -51.93 -27.26 18.33
CA ARG A 11 -50.46 -27.24 18.30
C ARG A 11 -49.93 -25.86 18.70
N PRO A 12 -49.87 -25.51 19.99
CA PRO A 12 -49.11 -24.36 20.44
C PRO A 12 -47.63 -24.77 20.43
N GLY A 13 -46.85 -24.33 19.44
CA GLY A 13 -45.40 -24.47 19.56
C GLY A 13 -44.57 -24.40 18.29
N VAL A 14 -45.13 -24.70 17.12
CA VAL A 14 -44.30 -24.77 15.89
C VAL A 14 -44.18 -23.41 15.18
N SER A 15 -45.19 -22.53 15.26
CA SER A 15 -45.17 -21.25 14.54
C SER A 15 -44.20 -20.20 15.11
N LYS A 16 -43.83 -20.31 16.40
CA LYS A 16 -42.88 -19.39 17.05
C LYS A 16 -41.44 -19.90 17.06
N THR A 17 -41.20 -21.20 16.90
CA THR A 17 -39.84 -21.76 16.86
C THR A 17 -39.20 -21.68 15.47
N LEU A 18 -40.00 -21.73 14.39
CA LEU A 18 -39.56 -21.51 13.01
C LEU A 18 -38.82 -20.17 12.76
N PRO A 19 -39.32 -18.99 13.22
CA PRO A 19 -38.60 -17.73 13.04
C PRO A 19 -37.34 -17.63 13.91
N LEU A 20 -37.33 -18.24 15.10
CA LEU A 20 -36.17 -18.29 15.99
C LEU A 20 -35.04 -19.15 15.41
N LEU A 21 -35.37 -20.30 14.82
CA LEU A 21 -34.41 -21.19 14.17
C LEU A 21 -33.84 -20.55 12.89
N GLY A 22 -34.66 -19.81 12.13
CA GLY A 22 -34.22 -19.00 10.99
C GLY A 22 -33.29 -17.84 11.38
N LEU A 23 -33.59 -17.12 12.48
CA LEU A 23 -32.74 -16.05 13.00
C LEU A 23 -31.37 -16.58 13.46
N VAL A 24 -31.36 -17.71 14.18
CA VAL A 24 -30.12 -18.35 14.63
C VAL A 24 -29.28 -18.84 13.44
N ALA A 25 -29.90 -19.42 12.41
CA ALA A 25 -29.19 -19.82 11.19
C ALA A 25 -28.58 -18.61 10.45
N LEU A 26 -29.30 -17.49 10.35
CA LEU A 26 -28.81 -16.27 9.70
C LEU A 26 -27.63 -15.65 10.46
N VAL A 27 -27.70 -15.63 11.80
CA VAL A 27 -26.59 -15.16 12.65
C VAL A 27 -25.38 -16.11 12.54
N ALA A 28 -25.59 -17.42 12.53
CA ALA A 28 -24.52 -18.41 12.37
C ALA A 28 -23.83 -18.27 11.00
N ILE A 29 -24.60 -18.08 9.91
CA ILE A 29 -24.05 -17.83 8.58
C ILE A 29 -23.26 -16.52 8.56
N GLY A 30 -23.78 -15.44 9.17
CA GLY A 30 -23.08 -14.16 9.27
C GLY A 30 -21.74 -14.27 10.02
N ILE A 31 -21.70 -15.03 11.12
CA ILE A 31 -20.48 -15.29 11.88
C ILE A 31 -19.48 -16.08 11.03
N VAL A 32 -19.90 -17.16 10.36
CA VAL A 32 -19.02 -17.97 9.50
C VAL A 32 -18.47 -17.14 8.34
N VAL A 33 -19.31 -16.38 7.64
CA VAL A 33 -18.88 -15.51 6.53
C VAL A 33 -17.89 -14.45 7.00
N PHE A 34 -18.09 -13.87 8.19
CA PHE A 34 -17.15 -12.91 8.77
C PHE A 34 -15.80 -13.55 9.13
N GLN A 35 -15.80 -14.78 9.66
CA GLN A 35 -14.57 -15.54 9.92
C GLN A 35 -13.81 -15.85 8.64
N GLU A 36 -14.50 -16.32 7.59
CA GLU A 36 -13.90 -16.62 6.29
C GLU A 36 -13.35 -15.34 5.62
N ALA A 37 -14.06 -14.22 5.71
CA ALA A 37 -13.63 -12.96 5.12
C ALA A 37 -12.29 -12.43 5.67
N LEU A 38 -11.99 -12.70 6.95
CA LEU A 38 -10.73 -12.32 7.58
C LEU A 38 -9.66 -13.42 7.45
N ALA A 39 -10.05 -14.69 7.58
CA ALA A 39 -9.12 -15.81 7.58
C ALA A 39 -8.58 -16.16 6.20
N VAL A 40 -9.41 -16.07 5.15
CA VAL A 40 -9.03 -16.40 3.76
C VAL A 40 -7.90 -15.50 3.23
N PRO A 41 -7.95 -14.15 3.30
CA PRO A 41 -6.85 -13.32 2.82
C PRO A 41 -5.57 -13.53 3.65
N LEU A 42 -5.68 -13.75 4.96
CA LEU A 42 -4.55 -14.02 5.85
C LEU A 42 -3.95 -15.41 5.65
N ALA A 43 -4.62 -16.34 4.97
CA ALA A 43 -4.06 -17.66 4.63
C ALA A 43 -3.07 -17.58 3.47
N PHE A 44 -3.19 -16.58 2.60
CA PHE A 44 -2.28 -16.41 1.47
C PHE A 44 -0.93 -15.83 1.90
N GLU A 45 0.15 -16.51 1.51
CA GLU A 45 1.52 -16.10 1.82
C GLU A 45 1.86 -14.72 1.25
N PHE A 46 1.38 -14.40 0.05
CA PHE A 46 1.49 -13.06 -0.54
C PHE A 46 0.93 -11.96 0.37
N PHE A 47 -0.21 -12.20 1.01
CA PHE A 47 -0.85 -11.21 1.88
C PHE A 47 -0.03 -10.99 3.15
N ARG A 48 0.50 -12.06 3.76
CA ARG A 48 1.39 -11.98 4.93
C ARG A 48 2.69 -11.25 4.62
N MET A 49 3.33 -11.60 3.50
CA MET A 49 4.55 -10.95 3.04
C MET A 49 4.30 -9.49 2.68
N GLY A 50 3.16 -9.19 2.05
CA GLY A 50 2.73 -7.83 1.75
C GLY A 50 2.51 -7.00 3.01
N LEU A 51 1.88 -7.56 4.05
CA LEU A 51 1.65 -6.89 5.32
C LEU A 51 2.96 -6.60 6.07
N LEU A 52 3.90 -7.58 6.08
CA LEU A 52 5.23 -7.40 6.65
C LEU A 52 6.03 -6.34 5.88
N ALA A 53 6.03 -6.39 4.55
CA ALA A 53 6.69 -5.40 3.72
C ALA A 53 6.12 -3.99 3.95
N ALA A 54 4.79 -3.85 3.98
CA ALA A 54 4.13 -2.58 4.24
C ALA A 54 4.45 -2.03 5.64
N ALA A 55 4.50 -2.89 6.66
CA ALA A 55 4.89 -2.50 8.01
C ALA A 55 6.35 -2.01 8.09
N LEU A 56 7.27 -2.73 7.45
CA LEU A 56 8.69 -2.35 7.39
C LEU A 56 8.88 -1.02 6.63
N VAL A 57 8.26 -0.89 5.46
CA VAL A 57 8.30 0.33 4.65
C VAL A 57 7.68 1.50 5.41
N GLY A 58 6.54 1.29 6.08
CA GLY A 58 5.89 2.31 6.90
C GLY A 58 6.78 2.82 8.04
N LEU A 59 7.47 1.91 8.73
CA LEU A 59 8.44 2.27 9.78
C LEU A 59 9.58 3.13 9.22
N LEU A 60 10.15 2.73 8.08
CA LEU A 60 11.21 3.48 7.41
C LEU A 60 10.73 4.88 6.97
N LEU A 61 9.54 4.96 6.37
CA LEU A 61 8.95 6.22 5.93
C LEU A 61 8.64 7.16 7.09
N ALA A 62 8.26 6.65 8.27
CA ALA A 62 8.04 7.48 9.45
C ALA A 62 9.32 8.21 9.89
N VAL A 63 10.46 7.51 9.91
CA VAL A 63 11.77 8.09 10.27
C VAL A 63 12.22 9.12 9.23
N VAL A 64 12.13 8.77 7.93
CA VAL A 64 12.51 9.67 6.84
C VAL A 64 11.60 10.90 6.81
N GLY A 65 10.29 10.74 7.01
CA GLY A 65 9.33 11.85 7.07
C GLY A 65 9.63 12.83 8.20
N ALA A 66 9.93 12.33 9.40
CA ALA A 66 10.33 13.17 10.53
C ALA A 66 11.62 13.97 10.22
N PHE A 67 12.60 13.34 9.57
CA PHE A 67 13.83 13.99 9.15
C PHE A 67 13.59 15.10 8.10
N VAL A 68 12.75 14.83 7.09
CA VAL A 68 12.41 15.79 6.03
C VAL A 68 11.74 17.05 6.59
N ILE A 69 10.83 16.89 7.55
CA ILE A 69 10.17 18.01 8.24
C ILE A 69 11.18 18.84 9.02
N MET A 70 12.08 18.18 9.76
CA MET A 70 13.07 18.87 10.60
C MET A 70 14.12 19.64 9.79
N GLN A 71 14.47 19.19 8.59
CA GLN A 71 15.37 19.92 7.69
C GLN A 71 14.67 20.96 6.80
N ASN A 72 13.34 21.09 6.87
CA ASN A 72 12.55 21.99 6.02
C ASN A 72 12.78 21.73 4.52
N LEU A 73 12.90 20.45 4.14
CA LEU A 73 13.18 20.03 2.76
C LEU A 73 11.90 19.58 2.06
N ALA A 74 10.97 20.50 1.87
CA ALA A 74 9.62 20.22 1.37
C ALA A 74 9.61 19.48 0.01
N PHE A 75 10.63 19.71 -0.84
CA PHE A 75 10.71 19.10 -2.17
C PHE A 75 11.51 17.80 -2.24
N LEU A 76 12.15 17.35 -1.15
CA LEU A 76 13.02 16.17 -1.18
C LEU A 76 12.25 14.89 -1.51
N GLY A 77 11.04 14.73 -0.97
CA GLY A 77 10.20 13.57 -1.23
C GLY A 77 9.81 13.42 -2.71
N SER A 78 9.45 14.54 -3.36
CA SER A 78 9.14 14.57 -4.78
C SER A 78 10.38 14.29 -5.63
N GLY A 79 11.52 14.95 -5.35
CA GLY A 79 12.75 14.77 -6.11
C GLY A 79 13.32 13.33 -6.03
N VAL A 80 13.26 12.70 -4.84
CA VAL A 80 13.75 11.33 -4.65
C VAL A 80 12.91 10.32 -5.42
N ALA A 81 11.58 10.45 -5.42
CA ALA A 81 10.68 9.53 -6.11
C ALA A 81 11.00 9.42 -7.60
N TYR A 82 11.19 10.56 -8.28
CA TYR A 82 11.52 10.54 -9.70
C TYR A 82 12.97 10.14 -9.99
N SER A 83 13.93 10.48 -9.11
CA SER A 83 15.30 9.99 -9.27
C SER A 83 15.41 8.46 -9.14
N ALA A 84 14.61 7.87 -8.25
CA ALA A 84 14.51 6.42 -8.09
C ALA A 84 13.88 5.76 -9.32
N PHE A 85 12.84 6.40 -9.90
CA PHE A 85 12.24 5.95 -11.16
C PHE A 85 13.26 5.94 -12.31
N VAL A 86 13.99 7.04 -12.49
CA VAL A 86 15.07 7.15 -13.48
C VAL A 86 16.13 6.06 -13.29
N GLY A 87 16.55 5.82 -12.06
CA GLY A 87 17.51 4.77 -11.74
C GLY A 87 16.99 3.36 -12.00
N ALA A 88 15.70 3.12 -11.75
CA ALA A 88 15.07 1.84 -12.07
C ALA A 88 15.07 1.57 -13.58
N VAL A 89 14.84 2.60 -14.41
CA VAL A 89 14.94 2.51 -15.87
C VAL A 89 16.37 2.14 -16.30
N ILE A 90 17.37 2.82 -15.76
CA ILE A 90 18.79 2.52 -16.06
C ILE A 90 19.17 1.12 -15.58
N GLY A 91 18.71 0.71 -14.40
CA GLY A 91 18.91 -0.61 -13.82
C GLY A 91 18.20 -1.74 -14.56
N ALA A 92 17.11 -1.44 -15.27
CA ALA A 92 16.42 -2.40 -16.13
C ALA A 92 17.18 -2.64 -17.45
N LEU A 93 17.89 -1.62 -17.95
CA LEU A 93 18.70 -1.71 -19.17
C LEU A 93 20.09 -2.33 -18.93
N THR A 94 20.56 -2.33 -17.69
CA THR A 94 21.85 -2.92 -17.31
C THR A 94 21.67 -4.27 -16.61
N PRO A 95 22.66 -5.18 -16.70
CA PRO A 95 22.63 -6.45 -15.96
C PRO A 95 22.72 -6.29 -14.43
N LEU A 96 22.81 -5.06 -13.93
CA LEU A 96 22.87 -4.68 -12.52
C LEU A 96 21.54 -4.92 -11.78
N GLY A 97 20.40 -5.04 -12.49
CA GLY A 97 19.10 -5.31 -11.89
C GLY A 97 18.42 -4.05 -11.32
N LEU A 98 17.08 -4.08 -11.28
CA LEU A 98 16.23 -2.93 -10.91
C LEU A 98 16.61 -2.24 -9.58
N PRO A 99 16.76 -2.95 -8.44
CA PRO A 99 16.98 -2.28 -7.16
C PRO A 99 18.36 -1.58 -7.07
N LEU A 100 19.39 -2.16 -7.71
CA LEU A 100 20.74 -1.60 -7.71
C LEU A 100 20.84 -0.35 -8.58
N GLY A 101 20.22 -0.36 -9.77
CA GLY A 101 20.18 0.84 -10.63
C GLY A 101 19.45 2.01 -9.95
N ALA A 102 18.32 1.73 -9.29
CA ALA A 102 17.59 2.74 -8.51
C ALA A 102 18.44 3.30 -7.35
N ALA A 103 19.14 2.43 -6.62
CA ALA A 103 19.98 2.84 -5.50
C ALA A 103 21.17 3.73 -5.94
N ILE A 104 21.88 3.34 -7.00
CA ILE A 104 23.05 4.07 -7.49
C ILE A 104 22.65 5.49 -7.93
N VAL A 105 21.61 5.60 -8.76
CA VAL A 105 21.15 6.91 -9.25
C VAL A 105 20.59 7.76 -8.12
N GLY A 106 19.85 7.17 -7.18
CA GLY A 106 19.36 7.88 -6.00
C GLY A 106 20.50 8.48 -5.16
N VAL A 107 21.57 7.70 -4.92
CA VAL A 107 22.76 8.18 -4.19
C VAL A 107 23.47 9.28 -4.97
N LEU A 108 23.67 9.12 -6.28
CA LEU A 108 24.30 10.14 -7.12
C LEU A 108 23.50 11.45 -7.15
N SER A 109 22.17 11.38 -7.25
CA SER A 109 21.30 12.56 -7.19
C SER A 109 21.37 13.23 -5.82
N ALA A 110 21.34 12.47 -4.72
CA ALA A 110 21.46 13.03 -3.36
C ALA A 110 22.81 13.74 -3.14
N LEU A 111 23.91 13.16 -3.62
CA LEU A 111 25.24 13.78 -3.59
C LEU A 111 25.29 15.04 -4.43
N GLY A 112 24.72 15.00 -5.64
CA GLY A 112 24.60 16.16 -6.52
C GLY A 112 23.86 17.31 -5.83
N ILE A 113 22.73 17.01 -5.18
CA ILE A 113 21.91 18.02 -4.48
C ILE A 113 22.75 18.65 -3.37
N ASN A 114 23.42 17.85 -2.54
CA ASN A 114 24.26 18.38 -1.46
C ASN A 114 25.38 19.29 -2.01
N TYR A 115 26.02 18.89 -3.10
CA TYR A 115 27.10 19.65 -3.73
C TYR A 115 26.61 20.99 -4.30
N VAL A 116 25.52 20.99 -5.05
CA VAL A 116 24.95 22.20 -5.66
C VAL A 116 24.42 23.15 -4.57
N THR A 117 23.72 22.64 -3.56
CA THR A 117 23.23 23.46 -2.44
C THR A 117 24.39 24.16 -1.72
N ARG A 118 25.54 23.48 -1.51
CA ARG A 118 26.71 24.09 -0.86
C ARG A 118 27.43 25.12 -1.74
N ARG A 119 27.60 24.83 -3.03
CA ARG A 119 28.43 25.66 -3.92
C ARG A 119 27.69 26.88 -4.48
N ALA A 120 26.40 26.73 -4.79
CA ALA A 120 25.61 27.78 -5.42
C ALA A 120 24.85 28.68 -4.44
N LYS A 121 24.87 28.39 -3.12
CA LYS A 121 24.17 29.15 -2.05
C LYS A 121 22.67 29.42 -2.36
N VAL A 122 22.06 28.57 -3.18
CA VAL A 122 20.63 28.65 -3.53
C VAL A 122 19.80 27.85 -2.54
N SER A 123 18.50 28.14 -2.46
CA SER A 123 17.56 27.36 -1.65
C SER A 123 17.65 25.88 -1.99
N SER A 124 17.57 25.03 -0.96
CA SER A 124 17.66 23.57 -1.15
C SER A 124 16.57 23.07 -2.10
N ASP A 125 15.38 23.67 -2.05
CA ASP A 125 14.27 23.34 -2.96
C ASP A 125 14.59 23.62 -4.44
N THR A 126 15.35 24.68 -4.72
CA THR A 126 15.78 25.03 -6.08
C THR A 126 16.86 24.07 -6.58
N SER A 127 17.80 23.68 -5.73
CA SER A 127 18.84 22.70 -6.11
C SER A 127 18.23 21.33 -6.41
N ILE A 128 17.24 20.92 -5.61
CA ILE A 128 16.50 19.67 -5.81
C ILE A 128 15.82 19.67 -7.18
N SER A 129 15.11 20.74 -7.56
CA SER A 129 14.37 20.78 -8.83
C SER A 129 15.28 20.82 -10.07
N ILE A 130 16.42 21.51 -10.01
CA ILE A 130 17.39 21.57 -11.11
C ILE A 130 18.01 20.19 -11.35
N ILE A 131 18.49 19.54 -10.30
CA ILE A 131 19.12 18.22 -10.42
C ILE A 131 18.09 17.15 -10.80
N PHE A 132 16.88 17.23 -10.24
CA PHE A 132 15.78 16.37 -10.64
C PHE A 132 15.49 16.49 -12.15
N THR A 133 15.34 17.70 -12.68
CA THR A 133 15.03 17.90 -14.10
C THR A 133 16.15 17.37 -14.99
N ALA A 134 17.41 17.61 -14.62
CA ALA A 134 18.57 17.10 -15.35
C ALA A 134 18.65 15.56 -15.32
N ALA A 135 18.46 14.94 -14.15
CA ALA A 135 18.48 13.49 -13.99
C ALA A 135 17.33 12.83 -14.77
N PHE A 136 16.12 13.40 -14.70
CA PHE A 136 14.96 12.90 -15.43
C PHE A 136 15.15 12.98 -16.95
N ALA A 137 15.68 14.10 -17.46
CA ALA A 137 15.99 14.24 -18.87
C ALA A 137 17.00 13.18 -19.34
N LEU A 138 18.08 12.95 -18.58
CA LEU A 138 19.05 11.89 -18.89
C LEU A 138 18.40 10.50 -18.87
N GLY A 139 17.56 10.22 -17.87
CA GLY A 139 16.83 8.96 -17.75
C GLY A 139 15.94 8.67 -18.95
N VAL A 140 15.15 9.64 -19.39
CA VAL A 140 14.25 9.49 -20.54
C VAL A 140 15.03 9.27 -21.83
N VAL A 141 16.13 10.00 -22.05
CA VAL A 141 16.99 9.81 -23.23
C VAL A 141 17.55 8.38 -23.27
N ILE A 142 18.04 7.88 -22.14
CA ILE A 142 18.57 6.51 -22.04
C ILE A 142 17.46 5.47 -22.20
N SER A 143 16.25 5.75 -21.68
CA SER A 143 15.11 4.83 -21.79
C SER A 143 14.64 4.58 -23.21
N VAL A 144 14.84 5.55 -24.10
CA VAL A 144 14.34 5.54 -25.48
C VAL A 144 15.31 4.88 -26.46
N VAL A 145 16.58 4.73 -26.08
CA VAL A 145 17.65 4.14 -26.89
C VAL A 145 17.76 2.65 -26.61
#